data_AF-K7F9B1-F1
#
_entry.id   AF-K7F9B1-F1
#
_cell.length_a   1.000
_cell.length_b   1.000
_cell.length_c   1.000
_cell.angle_alpha   90.00
_cell.angle_beta   90.00
_cell.angle_gamma   90.00
#
_symmetry.space_group_name_H-M   'P 1'
#
loop_
_entity.id
_entity.type
_entity.pdbx_description
1 polymer ?
#
loop_
_entity_poly.entity_id
_entity_poly.type
_entity_poly.pdbx_seq_one_letter_code
_entity_poly.pdbx_strand_id
1 'polypeptide(L)'
;MAFHYVIEKGVCYLVLCEANFPKKLAFAYLEDLYSEFDEQHGKKVPTVSRPYSFIEFDTYIQKTKKLYIDSRARRNLGSINTELQDVQRIMVANIEEVLQRGEALSALDSKANNLSSLSKKYRQDAKK
;
A
#
# COMPACT_ATOMS: atom_id res chain seq x y z
N MET A 1 2.53 -16.81 4.23
CA MET A 1 2.93 -15.45 3.78
C MET A 1 1.93 -14.45 4.35
N ALA A 2 2.36 -13.22 4.63
CA ALA A 2 1.51 -12.13 5.11
C ALA A 2 1.89 -10.82 4.42
N PHE A 3 0.87 -10.03 4.03
CA PHE A 3 1.05 -8.67 3.54
C PHE A 3 0.94 -7.68 4.70
N HIS A 4 1.85 -6.72 4.74
CA HIS A 4 1.80 -5.57 5.64
C HIS A 4 1.88 -4.31 4.79
N TYR A 5 1.02 -3.34 5.08
CA TYR A 5 1.05 -2.06 4.37
C TYR A 5 0.72 -0.89 5.28
N VAL A 6 1.20 0.28 4.89
CA VAL A 6 0.89 1.58 5.47
C VAL A 6 0.56 2.53 4.33
N ILE A 7 -0.47 3.37 4.52
CA ILE A 7 -0.83 4.41 3.55
C ILE A 7 -0.61 5.76 4.22
N GLU A 8 0.34 6.53 3.72
CA GLU A 8 0.65 7.87 4.21
C GLU A 8 0.69 8.86 3.05
N LYS A 9 0.04 10.01 3.23
CA LYS A 9 -0.01 11.10 2.23
C LYS A 9 -0.35 10.65 0.80
N GLY A 10 -1.21 9.63 0.67
CA GLY A 10 -1.63 9.08 -0.62
C GLY A 10 -0.65 8.10 -1.28
N VAL A 11 0.41 7.67 -0.57
CA VAL A 11 1.37 6.66 -1.01
C VAL A 11 1.17 5.38 -0.19
N CYS A 12 1.07 4.24 -0.86
CA CYS A 12 0.99 2.93 -0.22
C CYS A 12 2.38 2.26 -0.17
N TYR A 13 2.85 1.96 1.03
CA TYR A 13 4.05 1.21 1.30
C TYR A 13 3.66 -0.22 1.65
N LEU A 14 4.08 -1.21 0.86
CA LEU A 14 3.64 -2.60 0.98
C LEU A 14 4.85 -3.55 1.06
N VAL A 15 4.77 -4.54 1.94
CA VAL A 15 5.75 -5.64 2.03
C VAL A 15 5.04 -6.99 2.17
N LEU A 16 5.63 -8.01 1.55
CA LEU A 16 5.24 -9.42 1.70
C LEU A 16 6.36 -10.15 2.43
N CYS A 17 6.01 -10.85 3.51
CA CYS A 17 6.95 -11.66 4.26
C CYS A 17 6.35 -13.01 4.67
N GLU A 18 7.17 -13.88 5.25
CA GLU A 18 6.67 -15.08 5.91
C GLU A 18 5.71 -14.71 7.06
N ALA A 19 4.73 -15.57 7.33
CA ALA A 19 3.73 -15.29 8.37
C ALA A 19 4.33 -15.28 9.80
N ASN A 20 5.49 -15.92 9.98
CA ASN A 20 6.25 -15.94 11.22
C ASN A 20 7.14 -14.68 11.39
N PHE A 21 7.28 -13.84 10.36
CA PHE A 21 8.12 -12.66 10.44
C PHE A 21 7.49 -11.66 11.42
N PRO A 22 8.25 -11.08 12.36
CA PRO A 22 7.67 -10.22 13.39
C PRO A 22 6.98 -8.99 12.79
N LYS A 23 5.67 -8.85 13.01
CA LYS A 23 4.87 -7.72 12.52
C LYS A 23 5.50 -6.37 12.86
N LYS A 24 6.03 -6.22 14.08
CA LYS A 24 6.75 -5.00 14.52
C LYS A 24 7.89 -4.63 13.58
N LEU A 25 8.69 -5.60 13.14
CA LEU A 25 9.79 -5.35 12.22
C LEU A 25 9.30 -5.02 10.81
N ALA A 26 8.17 -5.60 10.38
CA ALA A 26 7.58 -5.27 9.09
C ALA A 26 7.08 -3.82 9.07
N PHE A 27 6.40 -3.37 10.13
CA PHE A 27 5.93 -1.98 10.21
C PHE A 27 7.06 -0.97 10.41
N ALA A 28 8.06 -1.27 11.25
CA ALA A 28 9.26 -0.43 11.37
C ALA A 28 9.97 -0.26 10.01
N TYR A 29 10.11 -1.34 9.25
CA TYR A 29 10.65 -1.28 7.90
C TYR A 29 9.84 -0.36 6.98
N LEU A 30 8.50 -0.43 7.03
CA LEU A 30 7.63 0.44 6.23
C LEU A 30 7.71 1.91 6.67
N GLU A 31 7.87 2.18 7.97
CA GLU A 31 8.05 3.54 8.52
C GLU A 31 9.37 4.16 8.04
N ASP A 32 10.48 3.41 8.07
CA ASP A 32 11.77 3.87 7.53
C ASP A 32 11.67 4.20 6.03
N LEU A 33 10.99 3.33 5.26
CA LEU A 33 10.75 3.59 3.84
C LEU A 33 9.90 4.84 3.61
N TYR A 34 8.85 5.01 4.42
CA TYR A 34 7.99 6.19 4.35
C TYR A 34 8.77 7.46 4.63
N SER A 35 9.50 7.51 5.75
CA SER A 35 10.24 8.71 6.17
C SER A 35 11.22 9.16 5.10
N GLU A 36 12.04 8.25 4.59
CA GLU A 36 13.04 8.57 3.56
C GLU A 36 12.39 8.96 2.23
N PHE A 37 11.36 8.21 1.80
CA PHE A 37 10.71 8.47 0.51
C PHE A 37 9.96 9.81 0.53
N ASP A 38 9.25 10.12 1.62
CA ASP A 38 8.53 11.39 1.76
C ASP A 38 9.50 12.56 1.78
N GLU A 39 10.63 12.44 2.50
CA GLU A 39 11.67 13.46 2.54
C GLU A 39 12.26 13.75 1.14
N GLN A 40 12.61 12.70 0.40
CA GLN A 40 13.25 12.86 -0.92
C GLN A 40 12.26 13.17 -2.06
N HIS A 41 11.06 12.60 -2.00
CA HIS A 41 10.17 12.49 -3.17
C HIS A 41 8.70 12.86 -2.89
N GLY A 42 8.27 13.04 -1.64
CA GLY A 42 6.87 13.23 -1.28
C GLY A 42 6.16 14.34 -2.08
N LYS A 43 6.83 15.48 -2.29
CA LYS A 43 6.30 16.61 -3.08
C LYS A 43 6.18 16.33 -4.58
N LYS A 44 6.94 15.37 -5.12
CA LYS A 44 6.96 15.01 -6.54
C LYS A 44 5.93 13.93 -6.89
N VAL A 45 5.50 13.14 -5.91
CA VAL A 45 4.48 12.08 -6.08
C VAL A 45 3.25 12.54 -6.88
N PRO A 46 2.59 13.68 -6.58
CA PRO A 46 1.38 14.07 -7.31
C PRO A 46 1.65 14.55 -8.75
N THR A 47 2.91 14.77 -9.13
CA THR A 47 3.28 15.31 -10.44
C THR A 47 3.69 14.25 -11.45
N VAL A 48 3.98 13.02 -11.00
CA VAL A 48 4.47 11.96 -11.87
C VAL A 48 3.29 11.18 -12.48
N SER A 49 3.42 10.84 -13.76
CA SER A 49 2.44 10.03 -14.50
C SER A 49 3.02 8.73 -15.04
N ARG A 50 4.35 8.60 -15.04
CA ARG A 50 5.04 7.41 -15.54
C ARG A 50 5.17 6.36 -14.42
N PRO A 51 4.89 5.08 -14.72
CA PRO A 51 5.23 3.99 -13.80
C PRO A 51 6.71 4.01 -13.43
N TYR A 52 7.03 3.66 -12.19
CA TYR A 52 8.40 3.57 -11.68
C TYR A 52 9.24 4.84 -11.83
N SER A 53 8.61 6.03 -11.73
CA SER A 53 9.32 7.32 -11.78
C SER A 53 10.38 7.53 -10.69
N PHE A 54 10.41 6.66 -9.67
CA PHE A 54 11.34 6.69 -8.54
C PHE A 54 12.17 5.41 -8.42
N ILE A 55 12.49 4.74 -9.54
CA ILE A 55 13.21 3.46 -9.54
C ILE A 55 14.56 3.51 -8.81
N GLU A 56 15.21 4.68 -8.78
CA GLU A 56 16.48 4.89 -8.07
C GLU A 56 16.37 4.64 -6.55
N PHE A 57 15.17 4.79 -5.99
CA PHE A 57 14.89 4.50 -4.58
C PHE A 57 15.05 3.01 -4.23
N ASP A 58 15.09 2.09 -5.21
CA ASP A 58 15.35 0.67 -4.96
C ASP A 58 16.68 0.44 -4.22
N THR A 59 17.69 1.28 -4.45
CA THR A 59 18.97 1.21 -3.72
C THR A 59 18.76 1.33 -2.21
N TYR A 60 17.91 2.27 -1.79
CA TYR A 60 17.55 2.44 -0.38
C TYR A 60 16.73 1.26 0.12
N ILE A 61 15.71 0.83 -0.62
CA ILE A 61 14.87 -0.34 -0.30
C ILE A 61 15.72 -1.56 -0.02
N GLN A 62 16.67 -1.91 -0.90
CA GLN A 62 17.52 -3.10 -0.74
C GLN A 62 18.46 -2.98 0.47
N LYS A 63 19.02 -1.79 0.71
CA LYS A 63 19.91 -1.54 1.86
C LYS A 63 19.14 -1.70 3.17
N THR A 64 17.99 -1.04 3.29
CA THR A 64 17.14 -1.08 4.49
C THR A 64 16.60 -2.49 4.71
N LYS A 65 16.14 -3.17 3.66
CA LYS A 65 15.68 -4.57 3.74
C LYS A 65 16.74 -5.50 4.35
N LYS A 66 18.01 -5.38 3.96
CA LYS A 66 19.09 -6.20 4.54
C LYS A 66 19.24 -6.00 6.05
N LEU A 67 19.06 -4.77 6.55
CA LEU A 67 19.13 -4.46 7.98
C LEU A 67 18.02 -5.15 8.78
N TYR A 68 16.82 -5.24 8.21
CA TYR A 68 15.66 -5.85 8.86
C TYR A 68 15.64 -7.39 8.80
N ILE A 69 16.32 -7.98 7.81
CA ILE A 69 16.44 -9.44 7.67
C ILE A 69 17.60 -9.98 8.53
N ASP A 70 18.73 -9.25 8.61
CA ASP A 70 19.91 -9.72 9.33
C ASP A 70 19.72 -9.68 10.86
N SER A 71 19.61 -10.85 11.48
CA SER A 71 19.58 -11.09 12.94
C SER A 71 20.68 -10.37 13.73
N ARG A 72 21.86 -10.15 13.14
CA ARG A 72 22.97 -9.46 13.81
C ARG A 72 22.77 -7.95 13.81
N ALA A 73 22.28 -7.38 12.70
CA ALA A 73 21.93 -5.97 12.59
C ALA A 73 20.74 -5.59 13.49
N ARG A 74 19.78 -6.52 13.66
CA ARG A 74 18.61 -6.35 14.54
C ARG A 74 18.95 -6.08 16.00
N ARG A 75 20.11 -6.52 16.51
CA ARG A 75 20.54 -6.19 17.88
C ARG A 75 20.86 -4.71 18.09
N ASN A 76 21.22 -3.99 17.02
CA ASN A 76 21.46 -2.55 17.07
C ASN A 76 20.17 -1.72 16.94
N LEU A 77 19.06 -2.36 16.55
CA LEU A 77 17.73 -1.76 16.44
C LEU A 77 16.93 -1.86 17.77
N GLY A 78 17.60 -2.16 18.89
CA GLY A 78 16.97 -2.42 20.20
C GLY A 78 16.08 -1.28 20.75
N SER A 79 16.22 -0.05 20.21
CA SER A 79 15.38 1.10 20.54
C SER A 79 13.99 1.08 19.89
N ILE A 80 13.75 0.27 18.84
CA ILE A 80 12.45 0.15 18.15
C ILE A 80 11.32 -0.30 19.09
N ASN A 81 11.65 -0.91 20.24
CA ASN A 81 10.65 -1.34 21.22
C ASN A 81 9.81 -0.19 21.81
N THR A 82 10.25 1.07 21.69
CA THR A 82 9.61 2.21 22.36
C THR A 82 8.59 2.93 21.46
N GLU A 83 8.79 2.96 20.15
CA GLU A 83 7.94 3.72 19.21
C GLU A 83 6.72 2.93 18.71
N LEU A 84 6.84 1.59 18.58
CA LEU A 84 5.78 0.74 18.04
C LEU A 84 4.85 0.15 19.12
N GLN A 85 4.30 1.01 19.99
CA GLN A 85 3.28 0.58 20.98
C GLN A 85 1.94 0.19 20.32
N ASP A 86 1.65 0.70 19.12
CA ASP A 86 0.32 0.60 18.50
C ASP A 86 0.13 -0.57 17.53
N VAL A 87 1.05 -1.54 17.47
CA VAL A 87 0.89 -2.72 16.60
C VAL A 87 -0.38 -3.52 16.90
N GLN A 88 -0.92 -3.44 18.12
CA GLN A 88 -2.18 -4.07 18.51
C GLN A 88 -3.41 -3.48 17.81
N ARG A 89 -3.34 -2.24 17.30
CA ARG A 89 -4.45 -1.56 16.61
C ARG A 89 -4.49 -1.82 15.11
N ILE A 90 -3.53 -2.57 14.58
CA ILE A 90 -3.39 -2.82 13.15
C ILE A 90 -4.46 -3.82 12.71
N MET A 91 -5.30 -3.41 11.75
CA MET A 91 -6.34 -4.25 11.17
C MET A 91 -5.72 -5.44 10.42
N VAL A 92 -6.26 -6.64 10.66
CA VAL A 92 -5.86 -7.87 9.98
C VAL A 92 -7.10 -8.42 9.27
N ALA A 93 -7.01 -8.58 7.95
CA ALA A 93 -8.09 -9.13 7.11
C ALA A 93 -7.53 -10.19 6.15
N ASN A 94 -8.38 -11.13 5.72
CA ASN A 94 -8.00 -12.09 4.69
C ASN A 94 -7.90 -11.37 3.33
N ILE A 95 -6.85 -11.68 2.56
CA ILE A 95 -6.63 -11.07 1.25
C ILE A 95 -7.78 -11.34 0.27
N GLU A 96 -8.43 -12.51 0.35
CA GLU A 96 -9.59 -12.85 -0.49
C GLU A 96 -10.78 -11.93 -0.19
N GLU A 97 -11.03 -11.63 1.09
CA GLU A 97 -12.10 -10.71 1.50
C GLU A 97 -11.83 -9.28 0.97
N VAL A 98 -10.57 -8.85 0.98
CA VAL A 98 -10.16 -7.54 0.46
C VAL A 98 -10.29 -7.49 -1.06
N LEU A 99 -9.91 -8.56 -1.77
CA LEU A 99 -10.02 -8.65 -3.24
C LEU A 99 -11.48 -8.67 -3.73
N GLN A 100 -12.37 -9.38 -3.03
CA GLN A 100 -13.79 -9.42 -3.36
C GLN A 100 -14.46 -8.03 -3.28
N ARG A 101 -14.00 -7.15 -2.39
CA ARG A 101 -14.44 -5.74 -2.39
C ARG A 101 -14.10 -5.03 -3.71
N GLY A 102 -12.92 -5.29 -4.27
CA GLY A 102 -12.48 -4.72 -5.55
C GLY A 102 -13.30 -5.21 -6.75
N GLU A 103 -13.63 -6.51 -6.78
CA GLU A 103 -14.46 -7.11 -7.84
C GLU A 103 -15.92 -6.63 -7.78
N ALA A 104 -16.48 -6.48 -6.57
CA ALA A 104 -17.81 -5.92 -6.41
C ALA A 104 -17.88 -4.46 -6.91
N LEU A 105 -16.85 -3.65 -6.62
CA LEU A 105 -16.75 -2.26 -7.06
C LEU A 105 -16.64 -2.13 -8.59
N SER A 106 -15.82 -2.96 -9.26
CA SER A 106 -15.69 -2.92 -10.71
C SER A 106 -16.97 -3.40 -11.43
N ALA A 107 -17.65 -4.42 -10.88
CA ALA A 107 -18.94 -4.87 -11.37
C ALA A 107 -20.04 -3.80 -11.21
N LEU A 108 -20.02 -3.03 -10.12
CA LEU A 108 -20.94 -1.90 -9.90
C LEU A 108 -20.69 -0.76 -10.90
N ASP A 109 -19.44 -0.41 -11.18
CA ASP A 109 -19.11 0.65 -12.13
C ASP A 109 -19.54 0.30 -13.57
N SER A 110 -19.32 -0.96 -13.99
CA SER A 110 -19.81 -1.46 -15.29
C SER A 110 -21.34 -1.40 -15.38
N LYS A 111 -22.05 -1.81 -14.34
CA LYS A 111 -23.53 -1.73 -14.28
C LYS A 111 -24.02 -0.28 -14.31
N ALA A 112 -23.38 0.63 -13.58
CA ALA A 112 -23.73 2.06 -13.57
C ALA A 112 -23.52 2.71 -14.94
N ASN A 113 -22.40 2.40 -15.61
CA ASN A 113 -22.11 2.86 -16.96
C ASN A 113 -23.12 2.34 -17.98
N ASN A 114 -23.48 1.06 -17.89
CA ASN A 114 -24.51 0.46 -18.75
C ASN A 114 -25.88 1.12 -18.51
N LEU A 115 -26.28 1.31 -17.25
CA LEU A 115 -27.57 1.93 -16.90
C LEU A 115 -27.65 3.39 -17.37
N SER A 116 -26.55 4.14 -17.23
CA SER A 116 -26.44 5.52 -17.75
C SER A 116 -26.56 5.57 -19.27
N SER A 117 -25.88 4.65 -19.98
CA SER A 117 -25.99 4.51 -21.43
C SER A 117 -27.41 4.18 -21.88
N LEU A 118 -28.05 3.19 -21.22
CA LEU A 118 -29.44 2.80 -21.50
C LEU A 118 -30.41 3.96 -21.26
N SER A 119 -30.25 4.68 -20.15
CA SER A 119 -31.10 5.83 -19.80
C SER A 119 -31.00 6.96 -20.84
N LYS A 120 -29.80 7.23 -21.36
CA LYS A 120 -29.59 8.20 -22.45
C LYS A 120 -30.28 7.74 -23.74
N LYS A 121 -30.20 6.45 -24.06
CA LYS A 121 -30.83 5.86 -25.24
C LYS A 121 -32.36 5.96 -25.16
N TYR A 122 -32.97 5.54 -24.05
CA TYR A 122 -34.41 5.69 -23.83
C TYR A 122 -34.87 7.15 -23.93
N ARG A 123 -34.10 8.11 -23.40
CA ARG A 123 -34.40 9.54 -23.52
C ARG A 123 -34.36 10.04 -24.97
N GLN A 124 -33.49 9.48 -25.81
CA GLN A 124 -33.46 9.81 -27.25
C GLN A 124 -34.61 9.15 -28.00
N ASP A 125 -34.89 7.88 -27.72
CA ASP A 125 -35.97 7.13 -28.36
C ASP A 125 -37.35 7.71 -28.02
N ALA A 126 -37.56 8.17 -26.78
CA ALA A 126 -38.79 8.83 -26.35
C ALA A 126 -39.00 10.26 -26.91
N LYS A 127 -38.00 10.81 -27.60
CA LYS A 127 -38.09 12.12 -28.28
C LYS A 127 -38.36 12.01 -29.78
N LYS A 128 -38.42 10.78 -30.32
CA LYS A 128 -38.91 10.49 -31.67
C LYS A 128 -40.38 10.15 -31.62
#